data_AF-A0A4Q7PBN6-F1
#
_entry.id   AF-A0A4Q7PBN6-F1
#
_cell.length_a   1.000
_cell.length_b   1.000
_cell.length_c   1.000
_cell.angle_alpha   90.00
_cell.angle_beta   90.00
_cell.angle_gamma   90.00
#
_symmetry.space_group_name_H-M   'P 1'
#
loop_
_entity.id
_entity.type
_entity.pdbx_description
1 polymer ?
#
loop_
_entity_poly.entity_id
_entity_poly.type
_entity_poly.pdbx_seq_one_letter_code
_entity_poly.pdbx_strand_id
1 'polypeptide(L)'
;MKKLAILFLIGIILFSCQDDEKSGYTGNELAFDLFQGSDFAYTGKVLVRELLNGDLEMTLRLTGAKGDSEYYFPAHLHFGAYDNLDSPIAYLLNPIDIRKLESVTVLGQLSNGTKLKFEDFRNFDGHIKIHLADSGPEYQIILSVGNVGRNDNSMEAFKLENMTMCSPYY
;
A
#
# COMPACT_ATOMS: atom_id res chain seq x y z
N MET A 1 13.86 -38.77 -62.42
CA MET A 1 12.68 -37.98 -62.87
C MET A 1 12.13 -37.31 -61.61
N LYS A 2 12.41 -36.01 -61.36
CA LYS A 2 11.48 -34.85 -61.61
C LYS A 2 10.04 -35.23 -61.22
N LYS A 3 9.35 -34.62 -60.26
CA LYS A 3 9.00 -33.19 -60.01
C LYS A 3 8.56 -33.08 -58.52
N LEU A 4 8.99 -32.18 -57.64
CA LEU A 4 8.80 -30.71 -57.48
C LEU A 4 7.36 -30.17 -57.60
N ALA A 5 6.79 -29.76 -56.45
CA ALA A 5 5.82 -28.65 -56.23
C ALA A 5 5.62 -28.50 -54.68
N ILE A 6 6.36 -27.63 -53.97
CA ILE A 6 6.04 -26.24 -53.58
C ILE A 6 4.68 -26.10 -52.87
N LEU A 7 4.67 -25.81 -51.55
CA LEU A 7 4.06 -24.57 -51.04
C LEU A 7 4.53 -24.21 -49.63
N PHE A 8 4.64 -22.91 -49.45
CA PHE A 8 5.22 -22.12 -48.38
C PHE A 8 4.23 -21.99 -47.20
N LEU A 9 4.65 -22.27 -45.96
CA LEU A 9 3.95 -21.79 -44.77
C LEU A 9 4.95 -21.27 -43.75
N ILE A 10 5.33 -20.00 -43.99
CA ILE A 10 5.54 -18.91 -43.04
C ILE A 10 5.75 -19.36 -41.58
N GLY A 11 6.98 -19.18 -41.11
CA GLY A 11 7.34 -19.33 -39.71
C GLY A 11 6.64 -18.31 -38.84
N ILE A 12 5.97 -18.80 -37.80
CA ILE A 12 5.54 -18.01 -36.66
C ILE A 12 6.70 -18.05 -35.68
N ILE A 13 7.54 -17.02 -35.73
CA ILE A 13 8.45 -16.70 -34.64
C ILE A 13 7.55 -16.14 -33.53
N LEU A 14 7.21 -16.97 -32.55
CA LEU A 14 6.64 -16.47 -31.30
C LEU A 14 7.78 -15.76 -30.54
N PHE A 15 7.94 -14.47 -30.84
CA PHE A 15 8.49 -13.53 -29.88
C PHE A 15 7.49 -13.46 -28.72
N SER A 16 7.70 -14.28 -27.69
CA SER A 16 7.11 -13.99 -26.39
C SER A 16 7.82 -12.75 -25.86
N CYS A 17 7.10 -11.64 -25.78
CA CYS A 17 7.55 -10.43 -25.10
C CYS A 17 8.14 -10.81 -23.73
N GLN A 18 9.38 -10.40 -23.50
CA GLN A 18 9.91 -10.21 -22.16
C GLN A 18 9.10 -9.09 -21.51
N ASP A 19 8.33 -9.39 -20.47
CA ASP A 19 8.01 -8.38 -19.47
C ASP A 19 9.26 -8.26 -18.58
N ASP A 20 10.23 -7.46 -19.04
CA ASP A 20 11.37 -7.02 -18.24
C ASP A 20 10.90 -6.00 -17.18
N GLU A 21 10.03 -6.41 -16.26
CA GLU A 21 9.84 -5.71 -15.00
C GLU A 21 10.55 -6.49 -13.88
N LYS A 22 11.76 -6.05 -13.52
CA LYS A 22 12.31 -6.03 -12.15
C LYS A 22 13.79 -5.64 -12.16
N SER A 23 14.13 -4.46 -12.68
CA SER A 23 15.52 -3.95 -12.54
C SER A 23 15.78 -3.17 -11.24
N GLY A 24 14.81 -3.07 -10.33
CA GLY A 24 14.92 -2.27 -9.10
C GLY A 24 14.54 -2.97 -7.78
N TYR A 25 13.99 -4.19 -7.84
CA TYR A 25 13.48 -4.91 -6.67
C TYR A 25 14.19 -6.24 -6.47
N THR A 26 14.29 -6.71 -5.24
CA THR A 26 14.86 -8.03 -4.91
C THR A 26 13.90 -9.17 -5.27
N GLY A 27 12.61 -8.87 -5.40
CA GLY A 27 11.53 -9.83 -5.59
C GLY A 27 10.77 -10.15 -4.29
N ASN A 28 11.26 -9.70 -3.15
CA ASN A 28 10.56 -9.80 -1.86
C ASN A 28 9.40 -8.81 -1.79
N GLU A 29 8.21 -9.30 -1.44
CA GLU A 29 6.99 -8.50 -1.31
C GLU A 29 6.07 -8.99 -0.17
N LEU A 30 5.34 -8.04 0.42
CA LEU A 30 4.25 -8.28 1.36
C LEU A 30 3.02 -7.47 0.91
N ALA A 31 1.83 -8.03 1.10
CA ALA A 31 0.58 -7.35 0.80
C ALA A 31 -0.37 -7.43 1.99
N PHE A 32 -1.05 -6.32 2.28
CA PHE A 32 -2.04 -6.24 3.36
C PHE A 32 -3.28 -5.50 2.84
N ASP A 33 -4.44 -5.90 3.35
CA ASP A 33 -5.72 -5.26 3.10
C ASP A 33 -5.90 -4.02 3.99
N LEU A 34 -6.56 -3.02 3.42
CA LEU A 34 -7.06 -1.85 4.14
C LEU A 34 -8.59 -1.91 4.09
N PHE A 35 -9.20 -1.97 5.27
CA PHE A 35 -10.63 -2.06 5.46
C PHE A 35 -11.26 -0.68 5.53
N GLN A 36 -12.58 -0.61 5.33
CA GLN A 36 -13.32 0.63 5.41
C GLN A 36 -13.33 1.16 6.85
N GLY A 37 -12.97 2.44 7.03
CA GLY A 37 -12.82 3.08 8.34
C GLY A 37 -13.94 4.05 8.73
N SER A 38 -14.86 4.38 7.84
CA SER A 38 -15.93 5.36 8.07
C SER A 38 -17.10 5.12 7.12
N ASP A 39 -18.08 6.02 7.08
CA ASP A 39 -19.22 5.97 6.15
C ASP A 39 -18.81 6.16 4.68
N PHE A 40 -17.58 6.59 4.42
CA PHE A 40 -17.03 6.63 3.07
C PHE A 40 -16.59 5.24 2.63
N ALA A 41 -17.12 4.77 1.50
CA ALA A 41 -16.85 3.44 0.95
C ALA A 41 -15.47 3.33 0.29
N TYR A 42 -14.41 3.55 1.06
CA TYR A 42 -13.02 3.29 0.66
C TYR A 42 -12.50 2.03 1.32
N THR A 43 -11.96 1.14 0.51
CA THR A 43 -11.13 0.00 0.93
C THR A 43 -9.82 0.08 0.18
N GLY A 44 -8.84 -0.77 0.47
CA GLY A 44 -7.58 -0.72 -0.27
C GLY A 44 -6.65 -1.87 0.00
N LYS A 45 -5.45 -1.73 -0.57
CA LYS A 45 -4.32 -2.61 -0.34
C LYS A 45 -3.05 -1.77 -0.17
N VAL A 46 -2.16 -2.25 0.67
CA VAL A 46 -0.76 -1.81 0.70
C VAL A 46 0.11 -2.94 0.16
N LEU A 47 0.98 -2.61 -0.79
CA LEU A 47 2.02 -3.48 -1.30
C LEU A 47 3.38 -2.95 -0.84
N VAL A 48 4.13 -3.76 -0.10
CA VAL A 48 5.48 -3.44 0.38
C VAL A 48 6.48 -4.26 -0.42
N ARG A 49 7.39 -3.60 -1.14
CA ARG A 49 8.43 -4.25 -1.95
C ARG A 49 9.81 -3.84 -1.48
N GLU A 50 10.72 -4.81 -1.46
CA GLU A 50 12.12 -4.52 -1.16
C GLU A 50 12.88 -4.12 -2.44
N LEU A 51 13.52 -2.96 -2.37
CA LEU A 51 14.40 -2.44 -3.41
C LEU A 51 15.78 -3.11 -3.35
N LEU A 52 16.52 -3.12 -4.46
CA LEU A 52 17.87 -3.73 -4.52
C LEU A 52 18.88 -3.08 -3.55
N ASN A 53 18.65 -1.84 -3.12
CA ASN A 53 19.46 -1.17 -2.09
C ASN A 53 19.04 -1.53 -0.64
N GLY A 54 18.05 -2.41 -0.49
CA GLY A 54 17.48 -2.86 0.78
C GLY A 54 16.52 -1.87 1.45
N ASP A 55 16.10 -0.81 0.77
CA ASP A 55 15.02 0.05 1.25
C ASP A 55 13.66 -0.54 0.90
N LEU A 56 12.61 -0.09 1.58
CA LEU A 56 11.25 -0.57 1.35
C LEU A 56 10.45 0.48 0.60
N GLU A 57 9.77 0.07 -0.46
CA GLU A 57 8.78 0.88 -1.14
C GLU A 57 7.38 0.39 -0.76
N MET A 58 6.53 1.31 -0.32
CA MET A 58 5.13 1.08 -0.02
C MET A 58 4.26 1.72 -1.09
N THR A 59 3.44 0.91 -1.77
CA THR A 59 2.41 1.37 -2.70
C THR A 59 1.05 1.22 -2.02
N LEU A 60 0.33 2.33 -1.83
CA LEU A 60 -1.04 2.35 -1.35
C LEU A 60 -2.00 2.47 -2.53
N ARG A 61 -3.01 1.60 -2.59
CA ARG A 61 -4.08 1.66 -3.60
C ARG A 61 -5.43 1.56 -2.93
N LEU A 62 -6.28 2.56 -3.14
CA LEU A 62 -7.66 2.56 -2.69
C LEU A 62 -8.62 2.14 -3.80
N THR A 63 -9.71 1.50 -3.40
CA THR A 63 -10.92 1.29 -4.18
C THR A 63 -12.01 2.15 -3.55
N GLY A 64 -12.60 3.04 -4.34
CA GLY A 64 -13.65 3.96 -3.91
C GLY A 64 -13.92 5.03 -4.97
N ALA A 65 -14.58 6.12 -4.56
CA ALA A 65 -14.87 7.23 -5.46
C ALA A 65 -13.60 8.00 -5.83
N LYS A 66 -13.47 8.38 -7.10
CA LYS A 66 -12.43 9.31 -7.57
C LYS A 66 -12.96 10.73 -7.58
N GLY A 67 -12.09 11.67 -7.28
CA GLY A 67 -12.32 13.10 -7.47
C GLY A 67 -11.65 13.61 -8.75
N ASP A 68 -11.98 14.83 -9.14
CA ASP A 68 -11.33 15.58 -10.23
C ASP A 68 -10.44 16.72 -9.72
N SER A 69 -10.59 17.10 -8.45
CA SER A 69 -9.79 18.12 -7.78
C SER A 69 -8.35 17.64 -7.49
N GLU A 70 -7.44 18.59 -7.35
CA GLU A 70 -6.10 18.34 -6.83
C GLU A 70 -6.15 18.23 -5.30
N TYR A 71 -6.66 17.10 -4.82
CA TYR A 71 -6.76 16.78 -3.40
C TYR A 71 -6.08 15.44 -3.11
N TYR A 72 -5.51 15.31 -1.91
CA TYR A 72 -4.72 14.15 -1.53
C TYR A 72 -5.09 13.68 -0.11
N PHE A 73 -5.50 12.43 0.04
CA PHE A 73 -5.82 11.85 1.34
C PHE A 73 -4.53 11.56 2.13
N PRO A 74 -4.35 12.12 3.34
CA PRO A 74 -3.17 11.85 4.15
C PRO A 74 -3.13 10.39 4.58
N ALA A 75 -1.93 9.82 4.63
CA ALA A 75 -1.70 8.44 5.02
C ALA A 75 -0.56 8.35 6.02
N HIS A 76 -0.76 7.59 7.09
CA HIS A 76 0.21 7.43 8.16
C HIS A 76 0.47 5.95 8.43
N LEU A 77 1.74 5.60 8.58
CA LEU A 77 2.16 4.36 9.22
C LEU A 77 2.30 4.64 10.73
N HIS A 78 1.63 3.87 11.56
CA HIS A 78 1.67 3.97 13.02
C HIS A 78 2.33 2.74 13.64
N PHE A 79 2.85 2.89 14.86
CA PHE A 79 3.22 1.77 15.71
C PHE A 79 1.98 1.16 16.40
N GLY A 80 2.00 -0.13 16.70
CA GLY A 80 0.90 -0.84 17.35
C GLY A 80 -0.19 -1.28 16.37
N ALA A 81 -1.14 -2.09 16.84
CA ALA A 81 -2.34 -2.44 16.10
C ALA A 81 -3.32 -1.26 15.96
N TYR A 82 -4.24 -1.33 15.00
CA TYR A 82 -5.17 -0.24 14.68
C TYR A 82 -6.14 0.16 15.81
N ASP A 83 -6.35 -0.75 16.75
CA ASP A 83 -7.21 -0.64 17.94
C ASP A 83 -6.45 -0.26 19.22
N ASN A 84 -5.14 -0.01 19.12
CA ASN A 84 -4.37 0.54 20.23
C ASN A 84 -4.65 2.03 20.42
N LEU A 85 -4.80 2.47 21.66
CA LEU A 85 -4.89 3.89 22.00
C LEU A 85 -3.54 4.59 21.84
N ASP A 86 -3.58 5.84 21.38
CA ASP A 86 -2.43 6.74 21.31
C ASP A 86 -1.21 6.20 20.55
N SER A 87 -1.46 5.38 19.52
CA SER A 87 -0.43 4.85 18.61
C SER A 87 0.36 5.97 17.91
N PRO A 88 1.66 6.15 18.22
CA PRO A 88 2.46 7.20 17.59
C PRO A 88 2.67 6.95 16.10
N ILE A 89 2.78 8.03 15.32
CA ILE A 89 3.13 7.96 13.90
C ILE A 89 4.57 7.45 13.79
N ALA A 90 4.75 6.34 13.09
CA ALA A 90 6.04 5.79 12.70
C ALA A 90 6.61 6.49 11.47
N TYR A 91 5.77 6.78 10.48
CA TYR A 91 6.17 7.46 9.25
C TYR A 91 4.98 8.18 8.58
N LEU A 92 5.23 9.37 8.01
CA LEU A 92 4.27 10.08 7.16
C LEU A 92 4.42 9.54 5.72
N LEU A 93 3.39 8.85 5.23
CA LEU A 93 3.42 8.30 3.87
C LEU A 93 3.03 9.40 2.87
N ASN A 94 3.46 9.24 1.62
CA ASN A 94 3.00 10.12 0.55
C ASN A 94 1.46 10.03 0.45
N PRO A 95 0.76 11.18 0.41
CA PRO A 95 -0.69 11.18 0.45
C PRO A 95 -1.28 10.65 -0.87
N ILE A 96 -2.46 10.06 -0.79
CA ILE A 96 -3.12 9.39 -1.92
C ILE A 96 -3.82 10.42 -2.79
N ASP A 97 -3.39 10.54 -4.05
CA ASP A 97 -4.05 11.40 -5.05
C ASP A 97 -5.48 10.91 -5.32
N ILE A 98 -6.50 11.70 -5.00
CA ILE A 98 -7.92 11.30 -5.14
C ILE A 98 -8.32 10.96 -6.59
N ARG A 99 -7.59 11.49 -7.58
CA ARG A 99 -7.86 11.25 -9.00
C ARG A 99 -7.40 9.86 -9.43
N LYS A 100 -6.35 9.36 -8.77
CA LYS A 100 -5.70 8.07 -9.09
C LYS A 100 -6.06 6.97 -8.09
N LEU A 101 -6.35 7.36 -6.85
CA LEU A 101 -6.47 6.50 -5.67
C LEU A 101 -5.20 5.69 -5.40
N GLU A 102 -4.04 6.28 -5.68
CA GLU A 102 -2.74 5.63 -5.49
C GLU A 102 -1.69 6.60 -4.93
N SER A 103 -0.80 6.09 -4.09
CA SER A 103 0.47 6.74 -3.73
C SER A 103 1.61 5.72 -3.61
N VAL A 104 2.84 6.19 -3.78
CA VAL A 104 4.06 5.40 -3.63
C VAL A 104 5.01 6.13 -2.71
N THR A 105 5.55 5.44 -1.70
CA THR A 105 6.49 5.99 -0.71
C THR A 105 7.69 5.07 -0.58
N VAL A 106 8.92 5.58 -0.72
CA VAL A 106 10.12 4.86 -0.28
C VAL A 106 10.39 5.21 1.17
N LEU A 107 10.36 4.22 2.06
CA LEU A 107 10.55 4.42 3.48
C LEU A 107 11.98 4.84 3.82
N GLY A 108 12.07 5.94 4.56
CA GLY A 108 13.30 6.38 5.20
C GLY A 108 13.43 5.85 6.64
N GLN A 109 14.09 6.64 7.46
CA GLN A 109 14.14 6.41 8.90
C GLN A 109 12.77 6.73 9.53
N LEU A 110 12.29 5.84 10.40
CA LEU A 110 11.08 6.04 11.19
C LEU A 110 11.29 7.14 12.24
N SER A 111 10.19 7.63 12.81
CA SER A 111 10.19 8.65 13.86
C SER A 111 10.99 8.27 15.12
N ASN A 112 11.14 6.97 15.39
CA ASN A 112 11.95 6.45 16.51
C ASN A 112 13.43 6.24 16.17
N GLY A 113 13.87 6.60 14.96
CA GLY A 113 15.26 6.42 14.51
C GLY A 113 15.57 5.09 13.83
N THR A 114 14.63 4.14 13.82
CA THR A 114 14.82 2.83 13.19
C THR A 114 14.69 2.94 11.67
N LYS A 115 15.51 2.19 10.93
CA LYS A 115 15.32 1.98 9.48
C LYS A 115 14.86 0.54 9.26
N LEU A 116 13.65 0.36 8.74
CA LEU A 116 13.10 -0.99 8.50
C LEU A 116 13.76 -1.65 7.28
N LYS A 117 14.15 -2.91 7.44
CA LYS A 117 14.40 -3.85 6.34
C LYS A 117 13.22 -4.78 6.15
N PHE A 118 13.23 -5.58 5.08
CA PHE A 118 12.08 -6.40 4.71
C PHE A 118 11.66 -7.38 5.83
N GLU A 119 12.62 -8.07 6.43
CA GLU A 119 12.34 -8.99 7.55
C GLU A 119 11.96 -8.26 8.85
N ASP A 120 12.42 -7.03 9.06
CA ASP A 120 11.95 -6.20 10.17
C ASP A 120 10.48 -5.81 9.94
N PHE A 121 10.11 -5.45 8.71
CA PHE A 121 8.74 -5.07 8.35
C PHE A 121 7.77 -6.23 8.54
N ARG A 122 8.17 -7.47 8.18
CA ARG A 122 7.37 -8.67 8.44
C ARG A 122 6.99 -8.82 9.91
N ASN A 123 7.90 -8.43 10.81
CA ASN A 123 7.70 -8.50 12.26
C ASN A 123 7.25 -7.18 12.89
N PHE A 124 7.03 -6.14 12.07
CA PHE A 124 6.67 -4.82 12.53
C PHE A 124 5.29 -4.84 13.18
N ASP A 125 5.19 -4.27 14.37
CA ASP A 125 3.93 -4.04 15.06
C ASP A 125 3.39 -2.68 14.61
N GLY A 126 2.52 -2.69 13.62
CA GLY A 126 2.00 -1.46 13.05
C GLY A 126 0.67 -1.59 12.34
N HIS A 127 0.18 -0.43 11.94
CA HIS A 127 -1.01 -0.28 11.11
C HIS A 127 -0.92 0.99 10.26
N ILE A 128 -1.76 1.06 9.25
CA ILE A 128 -1.92 2.23 8.38
C ILE A 128 -3.31 2.82 8.59
N LYS A 129 -3.38 4.16 8.64
CA LYS A 129 -4.64 4.92 8.59
C LYS A 129 -4.56 5.95 7.48
N ILE A 130 -5.67 6.07 6.74
CA ILE A 130 -5.85 7.05 5.68
C ILE A 130 -6.97 7.98 6.10
N HIS A 131 -6.69 9.27 6.12
CA HIS A 131 -7.58 10.30 6.64
C HIS A 131 -8.31 11.03 5.50
N LEU A 132 -9.48 11.59 5.79
CA LEU A 132 -10.16 12.47 4.84
C LEU A 132 -9.41 13.78 4.64
N ALA A 133 -8.90 14.39 5.72
CA ALA A 133 -8.13 15.63 5.68
C ALA A 133 -6.89 15.57 6.57
N ASP A 134 -5.94 16.50 6.34
CA ASP A 134 -4.70 16.63 7.11
C ASP A 134 -4.86 17.41 8.42
N SER A 135 -5.99 18.09 8.56
CA SER A 135 -6.27 19.02 9.65
C SER A 135 -7.77 19.25 9.80
N GLY A 136 -8.16 19.91 10.90
CA GLY A 136 -9.56 20.19 11.22
C GLY A 136 -10.34 18.94 11.65
N PRO A 137 -11.68 19.06 11.75
CA PRO A 137 -12.54 17.95 12.21
C PRO A 137 -12.47 16.72 11.30
N GLU A 138 -12.26 16.94 10.00
CA GLU A 138 -12.19 15.90 8.98
C GLU A 138 -10.91 15.04 9.09
N TYR A 139 -9.90 15.50 9.83
CA TYR A 139 -8.77 14.66 10.23
C TYR A 139 -9.22 13.42 11.01
N GLN A 140 -10.29 13.53 11.80
CA GLN A 140 -10.86 12.41 12.55
C GLN A 140 -11.71 11.47 11.68
N ILE A 141 -11.77 11.67 10.36
CA ILE A 141 -12.48 10.74 9.47
C ILE A 141 -11.44 9.82 8.84
N ILE A 142 -11.42 8.57 9.31
CA ILE A 142 -10.55 7.53 8.74
C ILE A 142 -11.29 6.90 7.54
N LEU A 143 -10.79 7.12 6.33
CA LEU A 143 -11.34 6.53 5.12
C LEU A 143 -11.08 5.03 5.08
N SER A 144 -9.85 4.63 5.38
CA SER A 144 -9.43 3.24 5.35
C SER A 144 -8.30 2.96 6.35
N VAL A 145 -8.28 1.74 6.89
CA VAL A 145 -7.39 1.32 7.98
C VAL A 145 -7.00 -0.14 7.82
N GLY A 146 -5.78 -0.50 8.19
CA GLY A 146 -5.39 -1.91 8.23
C GLY A 146 -4.10 -2.16 9.00
N ASN A 147 -4.07 -3.26 9.73
CA ASN A 147 -2.85 -3.78 10.36
C ASN A 147 -1.82 -4.17 9.30
N VAL A 148 -0.54 -4.02 9.63
CA VAL A 148 0.60 -4.46 8.79
C VAL A 148 1.64 -5.20 9.63
N GLY A 149 2.58 -5.85 8.95
CA GLY A 149 3.65 -6.61 9.59
C GLY A 149 3.10 -7.83 10.31
N ARG A 150 3.33 -7.94 11.62
CA ARG A 150 2.95 -9.12 12.41
C ARG A 150 1.49 -9.12 12.87
N ASN A 151 0.82 -7.97 12.80
CA ASN A 151 -0.52 -7.80 13.34
C ASN A 151 -1.54 -8.48 12.42
N ASP A 152 -2.58 -9.09 13.00
CA ASP A 152 -3.61 -9.80 12.23
C ASP A 152 -4.34 -8.83 11.27
N ASN A 153 -4.28 -9.15 9.98
CA ASN A 153 -4.88 -8.37 8.89
C ASN A 153 -6.00 -9.17 8.19
N SER A 154 -6.54 -10.20 8.82
CA SER A 154 -7.72 -10.92 8.30
C SER A 154 -8.99 -10.09 8.46
N MET A 155 -9.94 -10.29 7.53
CA MET A 155 -11.26 -9.65 7.61
C MET A 155 -12.02 -10.08 8.87
N GLU A 156 -11.85 -11.34 9.29
CA GLU A 156 -12.52 -11.90 10.48
C GLU A 156 -12.09 -11.20 11.77
N ALA A 157 -10.81 -10.84 11.87
CA ALA A 157 -10.23 -10.13 13.01
C ALA A 157 -10.53 -8.63 13.01
N PHE A 158 -10.83 -8.04 11.85
CA PHE A 158 -11.16 -6.62 11.75
C PHE A 158 -12.51 -6.30 12.43
N LYS A 159 -12.49 -5.28 13.30
CA LYS A 159 -13.63 -4.74 14.07
C LYS A 159 -13.58 -3.23 14.02
N LEU A 160 -14.40 -2.64 13.16
CA LEU A 160 -14.45 -1.19 12.98
C LEU A 160 -14.74 -0.46 14.30
N GLU A 161 -15.61 -1.03 15.13
CA GLU A 161 -16.01 -0.50 16.44
C GLU A 161 -14.85 -0.39 17.45
N ASN A 162 -13.75 -1.11 17.22
CA ASN A 162 -12.56 -1.07 18.07
C ASN A 162 -11.51 -0.09 17.55
N MET A 163 -11.67 0.47 16.34
CA MET A 163 -10.71 1.38 15.75
C MET A 163 -10.55 2.63 16.63
N THR A 164 -9.30 2.95 16.96
CA THR A 164 -8.97 4.17 17.72
C THR A 164 -8.70 5.35 16.79
N MET A 165 -8.86 6.57 17.29
CA MET A 165 -8.52 7.77 16.53
C MET A 165 -7.06 8.16 16.70
N CYS A 166 -6.51 8.84 15.70
CA CYS A 166 -5.15 9.37 15.78
C CYS A 166 -5.11 10.59 16.71
N SER A 167 -4.20 10.57 17.67
CA SER A 167 -3.92 11.70 18.57
C SER A 167 -3.11 12.79 17.83
N PRO A 168 -3.29 14.09 18.15
CA PRO A 168 -4.25 14.63 19.11
C PRO A 168 -5.68 14.69 18.56
N TYR A 169 -6.65 14.48 19.45
CA TYR A 169 -8.07 14.73 19.18
C TYR A 169 -8.28 16.24 19.13
N TYR A 170 -8.31 16.83 17.93
CA TYR A 170 -8.67 18.25 17.75
C TYR A 170 -10.18 18.45 17.80
#